data_AF-A0A1M5SV80-F1
#
_entry.id   AF-A0A1M5SV80-F1
#
_cell.length_a   1.000
_cell.length_b   1.000
_cell.length_c   1.000
_cell.angle_alpha   90.00
_cell.angle_beta   90.00
_cell.angle_gamma   90.00
#
_symmetry.space_group_name_H-M   'P 1'
#
loop_
_entity.id
_entity.type
_entity.pdbx_description
1 polymer ?
#
loop_
_entity_poly.entity_id
_entity_poly.type
_entity_poly.pdbx_seq_one_letter_code
_entity_poly.pdbx_strand_id
1 'polypeptide(L)'
;MRRKIISVLLLLMIVVGAFSTAYCEVGKKLSKKETEKLVEEVAKKRGIPSVILKSIAKIESSFRQFNDKGAPYTSRSGNIGIMQVHSRGYDANKLKNDPIYNIEAGADVLLAKWRYANDRMPQIGDMDPNVLENWYFALWAYNGLLERNNPNVNSNTYQNKIYSVAKKQYGQKIVPVNRGSIPSRGVPKNKTKINPPKETHKGDIIIYSKDDKVIPDGKKYIVFLSSPYGKEIGKIKENTEMTILEGPNLKRGFYFYKVKTSDNKTGWVFGNWIKKFE
;
A
#
# COMPACT_ATOMS: atom_id res chain seq x y z
N MET A 1 47.48 -38.15 34.01
CA MET A 1 46.51 -39.26 33.79
C MET A 1 45.11 -38.77 34.17
N ARG A 2 44.24 -38.36 33.22
CA ARG A 2 43.02 -39.09 32.74
C ARG A 2 42.25 -39.78 33.89
N ARG A 3 40.97 -39.50 34.19
CA ARG A 3 39.72 -39.56 33.35
C ARG A 3 38.60 -38.71 34.04
N LYS A 4 37.92 -37.78 33.36
CA LYS A 4 36.62 -37.88 32.62
C LYS A 4 35.38 -38.31 33.44
N ILE A 5 34.49 -37.35 33.74
CA ILE A 5 33.01 -37.45 33.78
C ILE A 5 32.48 -36.06 33.34
N ILE A 6 32.29 -35.79 32.05
CA ILE A 6 30.99 -35.74 31.33
C ILE A 6 29.80 -35.34 32.22
N SER A 7 29.37 -34.09 32.12
CA SER A 7 27.95 -33.73 32.29
C SER A 7 27.54 -32.81 31.16
N VAL A 8 26.46 -33.24 30.52
CA VAL A 8 25.82 -32.74 29.31
C VAL A 8 24.91 -31.57 29.67
N LEU A 9 24.59 -30.73 28.67
CA LEU A 9 23.61 -29.63 28.65
C LEU A 9 24.09 -28.26 29.15
N LEU A 10 24.54 -27.43 28.20
CA LEU A 10 23.80 -26.22 27.80
C LEU A 10 24.45 -25.64 26.54
N LEU A 11 24.15 -26.29 25.41
CA LEU A 11 24.35 -25.73 24.09
C LEU A 11 23.05 -25.00 23.71
N LEU A 12 22.71 -23.95 24.44
CA LEU A 12 21.70 -23.01 23.97
C LEU A 12 22.44 -21.99 23.11
N MET A 13 22.39 -22.27 21.81
CA MET A 13 22.80 -21.37 20.76
C MET A 13 22.28 -19.97 21.08
N ILE A 14 23.23 -19.04 21.23
CA ILE A 14 23.00 -17.62 21.07
C ILE A 14 22.46 -17.47 19.65
N VAL A 15 21.15 -17.50 19.49
CA VAL A 15 20.48 -16.98 18.29
C VAL A 15 20.64 -15.47 18.38
N VAL A 16 21.82 -15.02 17.96
CA VAL A 16 22.07 -13.62 17.62
C VAL A 16 20.96 -13.26 16.64
N GLY A 17 20.15 -12.28 17.02
CA GLY A 17 19.13 -11.69 16.17
C GLY A 17 19.75 -11.20 14.88
N ALA A 18 19.71 -12.03 13.85
CA ALA A 18 20.05 -11.67 12.48
C ALA A 18 18.82 -11.10 11.79
N PHE A 19 18.28 -10.00 12.32
CA PHE A 19 17.28 -9.18 11.63
C PHE A 19 17.56 -7.68 11.77
N SER A 20 18.80 -7.30 11.48
CA SER A 20 19.12 -5.90 11.21
C SER A 20 20.47 -5.79 10.52
N THR A 21 20.47 -5.85 9.17
CA THR A 21 21.40 -5.17 8.23
C THR A 21 21.34 -5.86 6.85
N ALA A 22 20.19 -5.79 6.18
CA ALA A 22 20.10 -6.20 4.78
C ALA A 22 19.22 -5.23 3.98
N TYR A 23 19.43 -3.93 4.14
CA TYR A 23 18.93 -2.95 3.17
C TYR A 23 19.95 -1.84 2.98
N CYS A 24 20.30 -1.59 1.72
CA CYS A 24 21.25 -0.62 1.17
C CYS A 24 22.70 -1.08 0.95
N GLU A 25 22.89 -2.04 0.04
CA GLU A 25 23.89 -1.80 -1.01
C GLU A 25 23.25 -0.92 -2.08
N VAL A 26 23.61 0.36 -2.10
CA VAL A 26 23.26 1.27 -3.19
C VAL A 26 23.82 0.68 -4.49
N GLY A 27 22.94 0.29 -5.41
CA GLY A 27 23.33 -0.28 -6.71
C GLY A 27 23.10 -1.78 -6.89
N LYS A 28 22.66 -2.53 -5.87
CA LYS A 28 22.28 -3.95 -6.08
C LYS A 28 21.02 -4.04 -6.94
N LYS A 29 21.15 -4.62 -8.13
CA LYS A 29 20.04 -4.90 -9.04
C LYS A 29 19.16 -5.98 -8.44
N LEU A 30 18.03 -5.59 -7.85
CA LEU A 30 17.02 -6.52 -7.35
C LEU A 30 16.49 -7.39 -8.50
N SER A 31 16.30 -8.68 -8.23
CA SER A 31 15.55 -9.55 -9.13
C SER A 31 14.08 -9.13 -9.16
N LYS A 32 13.37 -9.50 -10.23
CA LYS A 32 11.93 -9.26 -10.34
C LYS A 32 11.16 -9.81 -9.13
N LYS A 33 11.54 -11.00 -8.64
CA LYS A 33 10.89 -11.66 -7.50
C LYS A 33 11.12 -10.88 -6.19
N GLU A 34 12.33 -10.36 -5.97
CA GLU A 34 12.63 -9.51 -4.81
C GLU A 34 11.88 -8.18 -4.89
N THR A 35 11.85 -7.53 -6.06
CA THR A 35 11.08 -6.30 -6.26
C THR A 35 9.58 -6.52 -6.04
N GLU A 36 9.04 -7.62 -6.56
CA GLU A 36 7.64 -7.97 -6.37
C GLU A 36 7.29 -8.24 -4.90
N LYS A 37 8.18 -8.91 -4.16
CA LYS A 37 8.04 -9.08 -2.70
C LYS A 37 8.05 -7.74 -1.99
N LEU A 38 8.97 -6.83 -2.33
CA LEU A 38 8.98 -5.48 -1.77
C LEU A 38 7.68 -4.70 -2.04
N VAL A 39 7.14 -4.79 -3.26
CA VAL A 39 5.85 -4.18 -3.61
C VAL A 39 4.73 -4.76 -2.73
N GLU A 40 4.72 -6.07 -2.51
CA GLU A 40 3.76 -6.72 -1.63
C GLU A 40 3.85 -6.23 -0.18
N GLU A 41 5.05 -6.20 0.40
CA GLU A 41 5.26 -5.73 1.78
C GLU A 41 4.83 -4.26 1.95
N VAL A 42 5.18 -3.41 0.98
CA VAL A 42 4.77 -1.99 1.00
C VAL A 42 3.25 -1.86 0.85
N ALA A 43 2.61 -2.66 0.01
CA ALA A 43 1.16 -2.61 -0.14
C ALA A 43 0.44 -2.98 1.18
N LYS A 44 0.82 -4.11 1.76
CA LYS A 44 0.24 -4.64 3.01
C LYS A 44 0.35 -3.64 4.16
N LYS A 45 1.54 -3.06 4.39
CA LYS A 45 1.75 -2.07 5.47
C LYS A 45 1.01 -0.75 5.22
N ARG A 46 0.80 -0.37 3.96
CA ARG A 46 0.10 0.86 3.58
C ARG A 46 -1.41 0.67 3.43
N GLY A 47 -1.96 -0.48 3.80
CA GLY A 47 -3.40 -0.75 3.72
C GLY A 47 -3.93 -0.81 2.28
N ILE A 48 -3.10 -1.28 1.35
CA ILE A 48 -3.43 -1.46 -0.07
C ILE A 48 -3.40 -2.97 -0.35
N PRO A 49 -4.41 -3.55 -1.00
CA PRO A 49 -4.33 -4.96 -1.41
C PRO A 49 -3.11 -5.21 -2.29
N SER A 50 -2.27 -6.16 -1.91
CA SER A 50 -0.97 -6.39 -2.56
C SER A 50 -1.11 -6.70 -4.04
N VAL A 51 -2.14 -7.45 -4.41
CA VAL A 51 -2.47 -7.79 -5.79
C VAL A 51 -2.70 -6.54 -6.65
N ILE A 52 -3.26 -5.47 -6.08
CA ILE A 52 -3.48 -4.22 -6.78
C ILE A 52 -2.15 -3.52 -7.05
N LEU A 53 -1.32 -3.33 -6.00
CA LEU A 53 -0.06 -2.61 -6.15
C LEU A 53 0.95 -3.39 -7.03
N LYS A 54 1.01 -4.72 -6.88
CA LYS A 54 1.81 -5.59 -7.77
C LYS A 54 1.35 -5.49 -9.22
N SER A 55 0.05 -5.48 -9.47
CA SER A 55 -0.49 -5.33 -10.83
C SER A 55 -0.14 -3.96 -11.43
N ILE A 56 -0.16 -2.89 -10.62
CA ILE A 56 0.29 -1.55 -11.04
C ILE A 56 1.78 -1.60 -11.40
N ALA A 57 2.65 -2.08 -10.50
CA ALA A 57 4.09 -2.20 -10.77
C ALA A 57 4.40 -3.00 -12.05
N LYS A 58 3.62 -4.07 -12.30
CA LYS A 58 3.72 -4.85 -13.54
C LYS A 58 3.36 -4.02 -14.78
N ILE A 59 2.28 -3.25 -14.73
CA ILE A 59 1.81 -2.42 -15.86
C ILE A 59 2.73 -1.22 -16.09
N GLU A 60 3.20 -0.56 -15.03
CA GLU A 60 3.97 0.67 -15.11
C GLU A 60 5.40 0.44 -15.61
N SER A 61 6.07 -0.63 -15.17
CA SER A 61 7.49 -0.85 -15.49
C SER A 61 7.88 -2.29 -15.72
N SER A 62 6.97 -3.25 -15.48
CA SER A 62 7.32 -4.66 -15.29
C SER A 62 8.32 -4.87 -14.16
N PHE A 63 8.13 -4.16 -13.04
CA PHE A 63 8.99 -4.19 -11.85
C PHE A 63 10.43 -3.69 -12.09
N ARG A 64 10.64 -2.78 -13.05
CA ARG A 64 11.98 -2.30 -13.40
C ARG A 64 12.28 -0.97 -12.74
N GLN A 65 13.29 -0.97 -11.85
CA GLN A 65 13.89 0.27 -11.35
C GLN A 65 14.92 0.84 -12.34
N PHE A 66 15.71 -0.03 -12.97
CA PHE A 66 16.76 0.32 -13.92
C PHE A 66 16.48 -0.34 -15.27
N ASN A 67 16.94 0.30 -16.36
CA ASN A 67 16.92 -0.28 -17.70
C ASN A 67 18.08 -1.27 -17.90
N ASP A 68 18.16 -1.88 -19.08
CA ASP A 68 19.17 -2.91 -19.38
C ASP A 68 20.61 -2.37 -19.39
N LYS A 69 20.79 -1.05 -19.48
CA LYS A 69 22.08 -0.35 -19.38
C LYS A 69 22.43 0.09 -17.96
N GLY A 70 21.62 -0.27 -16.96
CA GLY A 70 21.83 0.09 -15.55
C GLY A 70 21.40 1.52 -15.18
N ALA A 71 20.88 2.32 -16.13
CA ALA A 71 20.38 3.66 -15.82
C ALA A 71 18.94 3.59 -15.25
N PRO A 72 18.52 4.54 -14.40
CA PRO A 72 17.16 4.60 -13.88
C PRO A 72 16.12 4.52 -15.00
N TYR A 73 15.09 3.70 -14.83
CA TYR A 73 14.03 3.53 -15.81
C TYR A 73 13.11 4.75 -15.79
N THR A 74 13.14 5.56 -16.85
CA THR A 74 12.33 6.78 -16.97
C THR A 74 11.45 6.76 -18.21
N SER A 75 10.19 7.19 -18.09
CA SER A 75 9.31 7.40 -19.25
C SER A 75 9.58 8.75 -19.92
N ARG A 76 9.06 8.91 -21.14
CA ARG A 76 9.13 10.19 -21.90
C ARG A 76 8.58 11.38 -21.13
N SER A 77 7.60 11.16 -20.26
CA SER A 77 6.96 12.20 -19.43
C SER A 77 7.70 12.45 -18.10
N GLY A 78 8.88 11.86 -17.89
CA GLY A 78 9.70 12.08 -16.70
C GLY A 78 9.30 11.27 -15.47
N ASN A 79 8.40 10.29 -15.60
CA ASN A 79 8.08 9.38 -14.49
C ASN A 79 9.18 8.34 -14.29
N ILE A 80 9.47 7.98 -13.05
CA ILE A 80 10.68 7.27 -12.64
C ILE A 80 10.35 5.92 -12.00
N GLY A 81 11.11 4.89 -12.37
CA GLY A 81 11.26 3.63 -11.65
C GLY A 81 10.07 2.68 -11.69
N ILE A 82 10.00 1.81 -10.68
CA ILE A 82 9.07 0.68 -10.57
C ILE A 82 7.61 1.13 -10.70
N MET A 83 7.24 2.21 -10.01
CA MET A 83 5.87 2.70 -9.91
C MET A 83 5.56 3.86 -10.86
N GLN A 84 6.53 4.27 -11.69
CA GLN A 84 6.42 5.40 -12.61
C GLN A 84 5.93 6.67 -11.89
N VAL A 85 6.70 7.13 -10.91
CA VAL A 85 6.38 8.31 -10.10
C VAL A 85 7.04 9.57 -10.68
N HIS A 86 6.28 10.66 -10.79
CA HIS A 86 6.84 11.98 -11.11
C HIS A 86 7.56 12.56 -9.89
N SER A 87 8.73 13.19 -10.08
CA SER A 87 9.57 13.70 -8.98
C SER A 87 9.00 14.88 -8.17
N ARG A 88 7.79 15.36 -8.49
CA ARG A 88 7.24 16.56 -7.84
C ARG A 88 6.77 16.18 -6.43
N GLY A 89 7.40 16.77 -5.42
CA GLY A 89 7.11 16.48 -4.00
C GLY A 89 7.88 15.29 -3.42
N TYR A 90 8.87 14.77 -4.15
CA TYR A 90 9.70 13.65 -3.73
C TYR A 90 11.18 13.95 -3.94
N ASP A 91 12.06 13.22 -3.24
CA ASP A 91 13.50 13.25 -3.49
C ASP A 91 13.80 12.54 -4.82
N ALA A 92 14.18 13.31 -5.84
CA ALA A 92 14.42 12.80 -7.19
C ALA A 92 15.60 11.81 -7.26
N ASN A 93 16.60 11.96 -6.39
CA ASN A 93 17.75 11.05 -6.36
C ASN A 93 17.35 9.72 -5.73
N LYS A 94 16.59 9.75 -4.64
CA LYS A 94 16.03 8.51 -4.05
C LYS A 94 15.06 7.82 -5.00
N LEU A 95 14.16 8.54 -5.67
CA LEU A 95 13.25 7.92 -6.65
C LEU A 95 13.98 7.14 -7.75
N LYS A 96 15.17 7.61 -8.16
CA LYS A 96 16.00 6.98 -9.20
C LYS A 96 16.78 5.78 -8.70
N ASN A 97 17.30 5.85 -7.48
CA ASN A 97 18.35 4.93 -7.02
C ASN A 97 17.90 4.00 -5.89
N ASP A 98 16.78 4.30 -5.22
CA ASP A 98 16.23 3.52 -4.11
C ASP A 98 14.89 2.88 -4.55
N PRO A 99 14.89 1.57 -4.87
CA PRO A 99 13.69 0.84 -5.24
C PRO A 99 12.58 0.91 -4.18
N ILE A 100 12.91 0.86 -2.89
CA ILE A 100 11.91 0.90 -1.82
C ILE A 100 11.27 2.28 -1.79
N TYR A 101 12.08 3.34 -1.82
CA TYR A 101 11.56 4.70 -1.84
C TYR A 101 10.65 4.94 -3.06
N ASN A 102 10.99 4.39 -4.22
CA ASN A 102 10.15 4.46 -5.41
C ASN A 102 8.79 3.74 -5.21
N ILE A 103 8.81 2.55 -4.61
CA ILE A 103 7.60 1.76 -4.32
C ILE A 103 6.72 2.49 -3.29
N GLU A 104 7.31 3.01 -2.21
CA GLU A 104 6.59 3.77 -1.18
C GLU A 104 5.98 5.05 -1.76
N ALA A 105 6.71 5.79 -2.59
CA ALA A 105 6.20 6.96 -3.28
C ALA A 105 5.01 6.61 -4.20
N GLY A 106 5.08 5.48 -4.93
CA GLY A 106 3.97 4.99 -5.74
C GLY A 106 2.74 4.62 -4.91
N ALA A 107 2.94 3.98 -3.77
CA ALA A 107 1.87 3.69 -2.82
C ALA A 107 1.21 4.97 -2.27
N ASP A 108 2.01 5.99 -1.94
CA ASP A 108 1.52 7.29 -1.50
C ASP A 108 0.68 8.01 -2.57
N VAL A 109 1.13 7.97 -3.83
CA VAL A 109 0.37 8.48 -4.97
C VAL A 109 -0.97 7.75 -5.07
N LEU A 110 -0.97 6.42 -4.99
CA LEU A 110 -2.21 5.62 -5.05
C LEU A 110 -3.16 5.94 -3.89
N LEU A 111 -2.65 6.08 -2.66
CA LEU A 111 -3.46 6.48 -1.51
C LEU A 111 -4.01 7.91 -1.65
N ALA A 112 -3.28 8.82 -2.29
CA ALA A 112 -3.79 10.14 -2.62
C ALA A 112 -4.93 10.07 -3.66
N LYS A 113 -4.83 9.17 -4.64
CA LYS A 113 -5.90 8.91 -5.62
C LYS A 113 -7.11 8.22 -4.99
N TRP A 114 -6.89 7.30 -4.07
CA TRP A 114 -7.93 6.67 -3.27
C TRP A 114 -8.70 7.69 -2.42
N ARG A 115 -8.00 8.59 -1.73
CA ARG A 115 -8.63 9.69 -0.99
C ARG A 115 -9.41 10.62 -1.92
N TYR A 116 -8.82 10.99 -3.06
CA TYR A 116 -9.51 11.80 -4.07
C TYR A 116 -10.80 11.11 -4.55
N ALA A 117 -10.75 9.81 -4.83
CA ALA A 117 -11.92 9.04 -5.25
C ALA A 117 -13.02 9.05 -4.16
N ASN A 118 -12.64 8.85 -2.90
CA ASN A 118 -13.56 8.91 -1.76
C ASN A 118 -14.22 10.29 -1.56
N ASP A 119 -13.52 11.35 -1.94
CA ASP A 119 -13.97 12.72 -1.71
C ASP A 119 -14.76 13.31 -2.88
N ARG A 120 -14.41 12.93 -4.11
CA ARG A 120 -14.83 13.65 -5.32
C ARG A 120 -15.44 12.78 -6.41
N MET A 121 -15.29 11.45 -6.34
CA MET A 121 -15.74 10.53 -7.38
C MET A 121 -16.87 9.62 -6.90
N PRO A 122 -17.50 8.86 -7.81
CA PRO A 122 -18.37 7.78 -7.41
C PRO A 122 -17.65 6.78 -6.51
N GLN A 123 -18.39 6.23 -5.56
CA GLN A 123 -17.90 5.27 -4.58
C GLN A 123 -18.61 3.94 -4.78
N ILE A 124 -17.85 2.86 -4.82
CA ILE A 124 -18.39 1.50 -4.88
C ILE A 124 -18.55 0.99 -3.46
N GLY A 125 -19.76 0.55 -3.12
CA GLY A 125 -20.10 0.06 -1.78
C GLY A 125 -19.78 1.07 -0.67
N ASP A 126 -19.21 0.55 0.41
CA ASP A 126 -18.79 1.28 1.60
C ASP A 126 -17.37 1.86 1.51
N MET A 127 -16.67 1.61 0.39
CA MET A 127 -15.26 1.91 0.19
C MET A 127 -14.35 1.19 1.20
N ASP A 128 -14.71 0.00 1.69
CA ASP A 128 -13.77 -0.87 2.41
C ASP A 128 -12.47 -1.05 1.57
N PRO A 129 -11.29 -0.60 2.06
CA PRO A 129 -10.03 -0.72 1.32
C PRO A 129 -9.59 -2.16 1.13
N ASN A 130 -10.14 -3.12 1.89
CA ASN A 130 -9.85 -4.54 1.66
C ASN A 130 -10.70 -5.15 0.56
N VAL A 131 -11.66 -4.45 -0.03
CA VAL A 131 -12.46 -4.96 -1.15
C VAL A 131 -11.84 -4.50 -2.47
N LEU A 132 -11.42 -5.45 -3.31
CA LEU A 132 -10.64 -5.16 -4.53
C LEU A 132 -11.42 -4.27 -5.52
N GLU A 133 -12.72 -4.51 -5.65
CA GLU A 133 -13.60 -3.76 -6.56
C GLU A 133 -13.72 -2.28 -6.17
N ASN A 134 -13.58 -1.93 -4.89
CA ASN A 134 -13.69 -0.56 -4.41
C ASN A 134 -12.57 0.34 -4.95
N TRP A 135 -11.45 -0.23 -5.40
CA TRP A 135 -10.30 0.51 -5.95
C TRP A 135 -10.49 1.03 -7.38
N TYR A 136 -11.59 0.67 -8.06
CA TYR A 136 -11.79 0.97 -9.49
C TYR A 136 -11.52 2.43 -9.87
N PHE A 137 -12.10 3.39 -9.15
CA PHE A 137 -11.92 4.81 -9.48
C PHE A 137 -10.56 5.36 -9.05
N ALA A 138 -9.94 4.80 -8.00
CA ALA A 138 -8.58 5.13 -7.62
C ALA A 138 -7.58 4.69 -8.71
N LEU A 139 -7.81 3.52 -9.34
CA LEU A 139 -7.00 3.03 -10.46
C LEU A 139 -7.14 3.91 -11.71
N TRP A 140 -8.37 4.32 -12.04
CA TRP A 140 -8.59 5.29 -13.11
C TRP A 140 -7.85 6.61 -12.82
N ALA A 141 -7.91 7.08 -11.57
CA ALA A 141 -7.25 8.31 -11.15
C ALA A 141 -5.73 8.20 -11.09
N TYR A 142 -5.18 7.02 -10.79
CA TYR A 142 -3.74 6.74 -10.86
C TYR A 142 -3.21 6.93 -12.28
N ASN A 143 -3.93 6.42 -13.28
CA ASN A 143 -3.58 6.61 -14.69
C ASN A 143 -4.04 7.95 -15.29
N GLY A 144 -4.46 8.92 -14.45
CA GLY A 144 -4.64 10.31 -14.84
C GLY A 144 -6.06 10.76 -15.19
N LEU A 145 -7.12 9.99 -14.87
CA LEU A 145 -8.52 10.35 -15.18
C LEU A 145 -8.73 10.74 -16.64
N LEU A 146 -8.51 9.79 -17.55
CA LEU A 146 -8.57 10.05 -19.00
C LEU A 146 -9.74 9.30 -19.62
N GLU A 147 -10.35 9.84 -20.68
CA GLU A 147 -11.50 9.21 -21.36
C GLU A 147 -11.15 7.81 -21.90
N ARG A 148 -9.90 7.57 -22.32
CA ARG A 148 -9.44 6.25 -22.74
C ARG A 148 -9.55 5.15 -21.68
N ASN A 149 -9.74 5.52 -20.41
CA ASN A 149 -9.95 4.60 -19.30
C ASN A 149 -11.45 4.40 -18.99
N ASN A 150 -12.33 4.98 -19.81
CA ASN A 150 -13.76 4.75 -19.75
C ASN A 150 -14.13 3.43 -20.46
N PRO A 151 -14.71 2.43 -19.77
CA PRO A 151 -15.10 1.16 -20.34
C PRO A 151 -16.22 1.24 -21.39
N ASN A 152 -16.97 2.34 -21.45
CA ASN A 152 -17.97 2.60 -22.48
C ASN A 152 -17.37 3.21 -23.75
N VAL A 153 -16.11 3.66 -23.70
CA VAL A 153 -15.37 4.21 -24.86
C VAL A 153 -14.25 3.28 -25.32
N ASN A 154 -13.63 2.53 -24.41
CA ASN A 154 -12.49 1.65 -24.70
C ASN A 154 -12.61 0.34 -23.92
N SER A 155 -12.48 -0.80 -24.60
CA SER A 155 -12.49 -2.13 -23.96
C SER A 155 -11.20 -2.44 -23.20
N ASN A 156 -10.08 -1.76 -23.53
CA ASN A 156 -8.76 -1.99 -22.96
C ASN A 156 -8.31 -0.84 -22.03
N THR A 157 -9.14 -0.57 -21.02
CA THR A 157 -8.87 0.46 -19.99
C THR A 157 -7.71 0.08 -19.08
N TYR A 158 -7.13 1.06 -18.39
CA TYR A 158 -6.11 0.80 -17.37
C TYR A 158 -6.59 -0.18 -16.28
N GLN A 159 -7.83 -0.02 -15.82
CA GLN A 159 -8.47 -0.87 -14.82
C GLN A 159 -8.58 -2.32 -15.32
N ASN A 160 -8.99 -2.52 -16.57
CA ASN A 160 -9.06 -3.86 -17.17
C ASN A 160 -7.67 -4.51 -17.30
N LYS A 161 -6.63 -3.72 -17.60
CA LYS A 161 -5.24 -4.23 -17.63
C LYS A 161 -4.79 -4.69 -16.25
N ILE A 162 -5.09 -3.92 -15.20
CA ILE A 162 -4.82 -4.31 -13.81
C ILE A 162 -5.55 -5.60 -13.45
N TYR A 163 -6.84 -5.72 -13.76
CA TYR A 163 -7.62 -6.93 -13.45
C TYR A 163 -7.13 -8.15 -14.25
N SER A 164 -6.68 -7.94 -15.49
CA SER A 164 -6.07 -8.97 -16.32
C SER A 164 -4.75 -9.48 -15.72
N VAL A 165 -3.90 -8.58 -15.19
CA VAL A 165 -2.68 -8.98 -14.47
C VAL A 165 -3.03 -9.73 -13.20
N ALA A 166 -3.96 -9.20 -12.40
CA ALA A 166 -4.44 -9.84 -11.16
C ALA A 166 -4.86 -11.30 -11.40
N LYS A 167 -5.68 -11.53 -12.43
CA LYS A 167 -6.15 -12.86 -12.80
C LYS A 167 -5.03 -13.74 -13.35
N LYS A 168 -4.25 -13.25 -14.31
CA LYS A 168 -3.28 -14.08 -15.04
C LYS A 168 -2.03 -14.42 -14.24
N GLN A 169 -1.58 -13.52 -13.37
CA GLN A 169 -0.34 -13.72 -12.61
C GLN A 169 -0.58 -14.21 -11.18
N TYR A 170 -1.74 -13.86 -10.59
CA TYR A 170 -2.02 -14.13 -9.18
C TYR A 170 -3.28 -14.97 -8.95
N GLY A 171 -3.97 -15.41 -10.01
CA GLY A 171 -5.23 -16.15 -9.89
C GLY A 171 -6.38 -15.34 -9.29
N GLN A 172 -6.19 -14.03 -9.05
CA GLN A 172 -7.16 -13.19 -8.36
C GLN A 172 -8.16 -12.61 -9.36
N LYS A 173 -9.41 -13.07 -9.28
CA LYS A 173 -10.53 -12.45 -9.99
C LYS A 173 -10.87 -11.11 -9.32
N ILE A 174 -11.14 -10.09 -10.12
CA ILE A 174 -11.73 -8.81 -9.70
C ILE A 174 -12.86 -8.51 -10.67
N VAL A 175 -14.06 -8.28 -10.16
CA VAL A 175 -15.25 -8.10 -10.99
C VAL A 175 -15.37 -6.62 -11.37
N PRO A 176 -15.44 -6.27 -12.66
CA PRO A 176 -15.65 -4.87 -13.05
C PRO A 176 -17.01 -4.36 -12.59
N VAL A 177 -17.04 -3.09 -12.20
CA VAL A 177 -18.27 -2.34 -11.97
C VAL A 177 -19.19 -2.39 -13.20
N ASN A 178 -20.50 -2.38 -12.97
CA ASN A 178 -21.48 -2.35 -14.05
C ASN A 178 -21.24 -1.12 -14.95
N ARG A 179 -21.09 -1.36 -16.25
CA ARG A 179 -20.90 -0.31 -17.27
C ARG A 179 -22.04 0.71 -17.30
N GLY A 180 -23.26 0.31 -16.99
CA GLY A 180 -24.41 1.22 -16.88
C GLY A 180 -24.30 2.23 -15.74
N SER A 181 -23.42 1.98 -14.75
CA SER A 181 -23.11 2.93 -13.67
C SER A 181 -21.97 3.89 -14.03
N ILE A 182 -21.39 3.77 -15.23
CA ILE A 182 -20.31 4.60 -15.74
C ILE A 182 -20.86 5.51 -16.83
N PRO A 183 -20.43 6.79 -16.92
CA PRO A 183 -20.89 7.67 -17.99
C PRO A 183 -20.54 7.08 -19.36
N SER A 184 -21.39 7.32 -20.36
CA SER A 184 -21.18 6.85 -21.73
C SER A 184 -19.91 7.43 -22.37
N ARG A 185 -19.49 8.63 -21.95
CA ARG A 185 -18.27 9.33 -22.39
C ARG A 185 -17.60 10.10 -21.26
N GLY A 186 -16.38 10.57 -21.51
CA GLY A 186 -15.62 11.36 -20.55
C GLY A 186 -15.26 10.61 -19.28
N VAL A 187 -15.11 11.35 -18.18
CA VAL A 187 -14.69 10.82 -16.87
C VAL A 187 -15.83 10.89 -15.84
N PRO A 188 -15.86 9.99 -14.85
CA PRO A 188 -16.85 10.05 -13.77
C PRO A 188 -16.72 11.37 -13.01
N LYS A 189 -17.86 12.05 -12.83
CA LYS A 189 -17.99 13.28 -12.06
C LYS A 189 -18.97 13.05 -10.91
N ASN A 190 -18.84 13.88 -9.89
CA ASN A 190 -19.71 13.92 -8.72
C ASN A 190 -19.59 12.70 -7.82
N LYS A 191 -19.91 12.91 -6.55
CA LYS A 191 -19.90 11.87 -5.53
C LYS A 191 -21.24 11.15 -5.53
N THR A 192 -21.31 10.02 -6.20
CA THR A 192 -22.47 9.12 -6.20
C THR A 192 -22.13 7.79 -5.56
N LYS A 193 -23.15 7.05 -5.11
CA LYS A 193 -23.00 5.67 -4.63
C LYS A 193 -23.31 4.70 -5.76
N ILE A 194 -22.42 3.73 -5.96
CA ILE A 194 -22.58 2.65 -6.92
C ILE A 194 -22.63 1.34 -6.13
N ASN A 195 -23.62 0.51 -6.43
CA ASN A 195 -23.72 -0.81 -5.83
C ASN A 195 -22.51 -1.66 -6.25
N PRO A 196 -21.90 -2.41 -5.31
CA PRO A 196 -20.84 -3.33 -5.67
C PRO A 196 -21.36 -4.40 -6.65
N PRO A 197 -20.48 -5.02 -7.46
CA PRO A 197 -20.84 -6.20 -8.23
C PRO A 197 -21.38 -7.31 -7.33
N LYS A 198 -22.13 -8.27 -7.90
CA LYS A 198 -22.73 -9.39 -7.15
C LYS A 198 -21.71 -10.18 -6.33
N GLU A 199 -20.50 -10.31 -6.87
CA GLU A 199 -19.36 -10.93 -6.21
C GLU A 199 -18.31 -9.86 -5.94
N THR A 200 -17.78 -9.84 -4.72
CA THR A 200 -16.65 -9.00 -4.33
C THR A 200 -15.55 -9.86 -3.72
N HIS A 201 -14.32 -9.40 -3.83
CA HIS A 201 -13.15 -10.15 -3.39
C HIS A 201 -12.38 -9.35 -2.35
N LYS A 202 -11.89 -10.06 -1.31
CA LYS A 202 -11.03 -9.46 -0.30
C LYS A 202 -9.56 -9.47 -0.75
N GLY A 203 -8.85 -8.43 -0.36
CA GLY A 203 -7.40 -8.35 -0.41
C GLY A 203 -6.77 -8.97 0.84
N ASP A 204 -5.52 -8.58 1.06
CA ASP A 204 -4.63 -9.13 2.08
C ASP A 204 -4.04 -8.01 2.97
N ILE A 205 -4.80 -6.94 3.19
CA ILE A 205 -4.33 -5.83 4.01
C ILE A 205 -4.21 -6.25 5.48
N ILE A 206 -3.19 -5.75 6.16
CA ILE A 206 -2.96 -6.06 7.57
C ILE A 206 -4.08 -5.45 8.43
N ILE A 207 -4.70 -6.31 9.25
CA ILE A 207 -5.69 -5.92 10.26
C ILE A 207 -5.07 -6.12 11.64
N TYR A 208 -5.22 -5.11 12.51
CA TYR A 208 -4.78 -5.19 13.90
C TYR A 208 -5.94 -5.55 14.82
N SER A 209 -5.66 -6.31 15.86
CA SER A 209 -6.62 -6.70 16.89
C SER A 209 -6.37 -5.94 18.18
N LYS A 210 -7.37 -5.95 19.07
CA LYS A 210 -7.19 -5.45 20.43
C LYS A 210 -5.94 -6.09 21.07
N ASP A 211 -5.22 -5.29 21.84
CA ASP A 211 -3.98 -5.64 22.55
C ASP A 211 -2.74 -5.85 21.67
N ASP A 212 -2.85 -5.77 20.33
CA ASP A 212 -1.68 -5.68 19.45
C ASP A 212 -0.82 -4.46 19.84
N LYS A 213 0.50 -4.66 19.88
CA LYS A 213 1.49 -3.59 20.03
C LYS A 213 1.89 -3.07 18.66
N VAL A 214 1.89 -1.75 18.50
CA VAL A 214 2.20 -1.09 17.23
C VAL A 214 3.06 0.15 17.43
N ILE A 215 3.82 0.52 16.39
CA ILE A 215 4.58 1.77 16.31
C ILE A 215 4.26 2.50 15.00
N PRO A 216 4.49 3.84 14.93
CA PRO A 216 4.38 4.57 13.68
C PRO A 216 5.35 4.04 12.60
N ASP A 217 4.92 4.06 11.34
CA ASP A 217 5.72 3.59 10.19
C ASP A 217 5.66 4.56 9.00
N GLY A 218 6.80 4.74 8.33
CA GLY A 218 6.92 5.48 7.08
C GLY A 218 6.94 7.01 7.20
N LYS A 219 6.81 7.56 8.42
CA LYS A 219 6.81 9.01 8.67
C LYS A 219 7.49 9.32 10.00
N LYS A 220 8.12 10.50 10.09
CA LYS A 220 8.69 11.03 11.35
C LYS A 220 7.66 11.10 12.48
N TYR A 221 6.40 11.32 12.12
CA TYR A 221 5.27 11.29 13.02
C TYR A 221 3.99 10.90 12.28
N ILE A 222 3.02 10.39 13.05
CA ILE A 222 1.63 10.20 12.60
C ILE A 222 0.70 11.14 13.36
N VAL A 223 -0.43 11.45 12.75
CA VAL A 223 -1.45 12.32 13.33
C VAL A 223 -2.25 11.54 14.37
N PHE A 224 -2.45 12.13 15.55
CA PHE A 224 -3.28 11.61 16.62
C PHE A 224 -4.62 12.34 16.64
N LEU A 225 -5.72 11.60 16.57
CA LEU A 225 -7.06 12.16 16.37
C LEU A 225 -7.98 11.88 17.55
N SER A 226 -8.91 12.80 17.81
CA SER A 226 -9.98 12.61 18.81
C SER A 226 -11.00 11.52 18.43
N SER A 227 -11.21 11.32 17.13
CA SER A 227 -12.08 10.29 16.55
C SER A 227 -11.65 9.99 15.10
N PRO A 228 -12.17 8.96 14.42
CA PRO A 228 -11.92 8.74 12.99
C PRO A 228 -12.27 9.98 12.16
N TYR A 229 -11.27 10.59 11.50
CA TYR A 229 -11.38 11.90 10.84
C TYR A 229 -11.82 13.08 11.75
N GLY A 230 -11.64 12.95 13.06
CA GLY A 230 -11.89 14.01 14.04
C GLY A 230 -10.79 15.08 14.08
N LYS A 231 -10.83 15.93 15.11
CA LYS A 231 -9.80 16.96 15.34
C LYS A 231 -8.45 16.30 15.65
N GLU A 232 -7.36 16.88 15.11
CA GLU A 232 -5.99 16.57 15.53
C GLU A 232 -5.80 16.99 16.98
N ILE A 233 -5.41 16.04 17.83
CA ILE A 233 -5.14 16.22 19.27
C ILE A 233 -3.66 16.04 19.60
N GLY A 234 -2.83 15.76 18.60
CA GLY A 234 -1.38 15.64 18.75
C GLY A 234 -0.72 14.90 17.61
N LYS A 235 0.58 14.64 17.79
CA LYS A 235 1.43 13.89 16.87
C LYS A 235 2.19 12.83 17.65
N ILE A 236 2.25 11.62 17.10
CA ILE A 236 2.98 10.49 17.69
C ILE A 236 4.25 10.30 16.87
N LYS A 237 5.41 10.45 17.52
CA LYS A 237 6.73 10.33 16.88
C LYS A 237 7.04 8.87 16.57
N GLU A 238 7.90 8.65 15.58
CA GLU A 238 8.51 7.35 15.32
C GLU A 238 9.02 6.67 16.61
N ASN A 239 8.98 5.33 16.63
CA ASN A 239 9.36 4.48 17.78
C ASN A 239 8.51 4.63 19.05
N THR A 240 7.44 5.43 19.04
CA THR A 240 6.50 5.50 20.18
C THR A 240 5.60 4.27 20.17
N GLU A 241 5.77 3.39 21.17
CA GLU A 241 4.90 2.22 21.34
C GLU A 241 3.45 2.63 21.67
N MET A 242 2.52 1.96 21.01
CA MET A 242 1.09 2.09 21.21
C MET A 242 0.46 0.70 21.36
N THR A 243 -0.61 0.62 22.15
CA THR A 243 -1.45 -0.60 22.24
C THR A 243 -2.78 -0.33 21.56
N ILE A 244 -3.21 -1.24 20.68
CA ILE A 244 -4.54 -1.16 20.06
C ILE A 244 -5.62 -1.41 21.13
N LEU A 245 -6.54 -0.48 21.28
CA LEU A 245 -7.70 -0.61 22.16
C LEU A 245 -8.95 -1.07 21.42
N GLU A 246 -9.12 -0.62 20.17
CA GLU A 246 -10.33 -0.83 19.37
C GLU A 246 -10.03 -0.66 17.87
N GLY A 247 -10.74 -1.40 17.01
CA GLY A 247 -10.70 -1.25 15.57
C GLY A 247 -10.64 -2.60 14.83
N PRO A 248 -10.59 -2.58 13.48
CA PRO A 248 -10.62 -1.39 12.63
C PRO A 248 -11.99 -0.70 12.62
N ASN A 249 -12.01 0.64 12.67
CA ASN A 249 -13.17 1.46 12.37
C ASN A 249 -13.05 2.00 10.93
N LEU A 250 -13.96 1.58 10.05
CA LEU A 250 -13.99 2.05 8.66
C LEU A 250 -14.64 3.44 8.57
N LYS A 251 -13.86 4.43 8.11
CA LYS A 251 -14.35 5.78 7.84
C LYS A 251 -13.74 6.33 6.57
N ARG A 252 -14.59 6.74 5.61
CA ARG A 252 -14.19 7.34 4.30
C ARG A 252 -13.10 6.54 3.57
N GLY A 253 -13.21 5.22 3.62
CA GLY A 253 -12.29 4.30 2.97
C GLY A 253 -10.94 4.10 3.65
N PHE A 254 -10.81 4.48 4.92
CA PHE A 254 -9.63 4.20 5.73
C PHE A 254 -10.04 3.49 7.01
N TYR A 255 -9.19 2.56 7.45
CA TYR A 255 -9.31 1.97 8.77
C TYR A 255 -8.61 2.84 9.80
N PHE A 256 -9.33 3.11 10.88
CA PHE A 256 -8.82 3.79 12.06
C PHE A 256 -8.76 2.81 13.22
N TYR A 257 -7.75 3.00 14.06
CA TYR A 257 -7.59 2.22 15.29
C TYR A 257 -7.50 3.17 16.47
N LYS A 258 -8.24 2.86 17.53
CA LYS A 258 -8.10 3.54 18.81
C LYS A 258 -6.88 2.94 19.50
N VAL A 259 -6.00 3.79 20.00
CA VAL A 259 -4.73 3.39 20.58
C VAL A 259 -4.51 4.07 21.93
N LYS A 260 -3.70 3.41 22.76
CA LYS A 260 -3.14 3.97 23.99
C LYS A 260 -1.62 4.08 23.85
N THR A 261 -1.07 5.27 24.06
CA THR A 261 0.38 5.52 24.07
C THR A 261 0.98 5.17 25.44
N SER A 262 2.31 5.03 25.50
CA SER A 262 3.06 4.77 26.75
C SER A 262 2.86 5.83 27.83
N ASP A 263 2.58 7.08 27.46
CA ASP A 263 2.22 8.18 28.38
C ASP A 263 0.72 8.20 28.75
N ASN A 264 0.02 7.07 28.59
CA ASN A 264 -1.39 6.84 28.93
C ASN A 264 -2.41 7.70 28.16
N LYS A 265 -2.03 8.40 27.08
CA LYS A 265 -3.01 9.12 26.24
C LYS A 265 -3.74 8.17 25.32
N THR A 266 -5.01 8.49 25.03
CA THR A 266 -5.85 7.69 24.11
C THR A 266 -6.39 8.54 22.97
N GLY A 267 -6.48 7.95 21.79
CA GLY A 267 -7.02 8.59 20.59
C GLY A 267 -6.95 7.66 19.40
N TRP A 268 -7.10 8.19 18.19
CA TRP A 268 -7.22 7.40 16.96
C TRP A 268 -6.09 7.69 15.98
N VAL A 269 -5.65 6.65 15.27
CA VAL A 269 -4.61 6.73 14.23
C VAL A 269 -5.09 6.01 12.96
N PHE A 270 -4.53 6.39 11.81
CA PHE A 270 -4.74 5.67 10.55
C PHE A 270 -3.96 4.34 10.55
N GLY A 271 -4.61 3.25 10.14
CA GLY A 271 -3.98 1.94 9.99
C GLY A 271 -2.80 1.91 9.01
N ASN A 272 -2.82 2.77 7.98
CA ASN A 272 -1.81 2.81 6.91
C ASN A 272 -0.41 3.25 7.39
N TRP A 273 -0.31 3.85 8.57
CA TRP A 273 0.91 4.46 9.10
C TRP A 273 1.35 3.85 10.43
N ILE A 274 0.89 2.64 10.73
CA ILE A 274 1.34 1.84 11.87
C ILE A 274 1.80 0.47 11.38
N LYS A 275 2.69 -0.15 12.15
CA LYS A 275 3.13 -1.56 11.99
C LYS A 275 3.17 -2.25 13.33
N LYS A 276 3.10 -3.59 13.35
CA LYS A 276 3.32 -4.36 14.57
C LYS A 276 4.70 -4.04 15.17
N PHE A 277 4.73 -3.92 16.49
CA PHE A 277 5.93 -3.84 17.29
C PHE A 277 6.23 -5.26 17.76
N GLU A 278 7.36 -5.81 17.29
CA GLU A 278 7.86 -7.13 17.68
C GLU A 278 8.59 -7.07 19.02
#